data_AF-A0A453BDP0-F1
#
_entry.id   AF-A0A453BDP0-F1
#
_cell.length_a   1.000
_cell.length_b   1.000
_cell.length_c   1.000
_cell.angle_alpha   90.00
_cell.angle_beta   90.00
_cell.angle_gamma   90.00
#
_symmetry.space_group_name_H-M   'P 1'
#
loop_
_entity.id
_entity.type
_entity.pdbx_description
1 polymer ?
#
loop_
_entity_poly.entity_id
_entity_poly.type
_entity_poly.pdbx_seq_one_letter_code
_entity_poly.pdbx_strand_id
1 'polypeptide(L)'
;FDSLFERAMSLVGKDYLCYHLWDKYIEFENSQKQLIQLATIYINVLKFPTKKLHKYYGSFKKLVTSLEQEVTLCGAEISSGNLYTSEAMEAEESEGYISSKVAGLFDQGGHLKPEALKQYLFAGERFYQRSSELDKEICGFEASIKRPFFHVKPLDDDQLENWNLYLDFVEKNGDFDWAVKLYERCLIPCANYSEFWIRYAEYVDAKGGREIANYALGRASSCFVK
;
A
#
# COMPACT_ATOMS: atom_id res chain seq x y z
N PHE A 1 17.72 7.64 -7.50
CA PHE A 1 16.95 6.39 -7.66
C PHE A 1 15.70 6.42 -6.77
N ASP A 2 15.76 7.16 -5.68
CA ASP A 2 14.69 7.35 -4.69
C ASP A 2 13.43 7.91 -5.36
N SER A 3 13.57 8.95 -6.20
CA SER A 3 12.46 9.50 -7.00
C SER A 3 11.84 8.51 -8.00
N LEU A 4 12.59 7.48 -8.44
CA LEU A 4 12.06 6.43 -9.30
C LEU A 4 11.24 5.42 -8.49
N PHE A 5 11.73 5.01 -7.32
CA PHE A 5 10.98 4.14 -6.41
C PHE A 5 9.70 4.82 -5.91
N GLU A 6 9.76 6.08 -5.50
CA GLU A 6 8.59 6.85 -5.07
C GLU A 6 7.54 6.95 -6.20
N ARG A 7 7.99 7.28 -7.42
CA ARG A 7 7.10 7.31 -8.58
C ARG A 7 6.51 5.94 -8.90
N ALA A 8 7.30 4.87 -8.81
CA ALA A 8 6.77 3.53 -9.02
C ALA A 8 5.74 3.17 -7.94
N MET A 9 6.03 3.50 -6.68
CA MET A 9 5.14 3.24 -5.54
C MET A 9 3.84 4.04 -5.62
N SER A 10 3.82 5.26 -6.16
CA SER A 10 2.56 6.00 -6.35
C SER A 10 1.64 5.33 -7.38
N LEU A 11 2.21 4.60 -8.34
CA LEU A 11 1.48 3.87 -9.37
C LEU A 11 1.00 2.49 -8.91
N VAL A 12 1.82 1.73 -8.16
CA VAL A 12 1.51 0.34 -7.81
C VAL A 12 1.32 0.08 -6.31
N GLY A 13 1.40 1.11 -5.46
CA GLY A 13 1.44 0.94 -4.00
C GLY A 13 0.18 0.36 -3.37
N LYS A 14 -0.94 0.29 -4.10
CA LYS A 14 -2.15 -0.41 -3.69
C LYS A 14 -2.38 -1.75 -4.41
N ASP A 15 -1.38 -2.24 -5.13
CA ASP A 15 -1.39 -3.61 -5.66
C ASP A 15 -0.91 -4.57 -4.57
N TYR A 16 -1.68 -5.61 -4.29
CA TYR A 16 -1.34 -6.64 -3.31
C TYR A 16 0.01 -7.34 -3.58
N LEU A 17 0.41 -7.42 -4.85
CA LEU A 17 1.67 -8.01 -5.30
C LEU A 17 2.83 -7.01 -5.42
N CYS A 18 2.65 -5.74 -4.99
CA CYS A 18 3.70 -4.73 -5.02
C CYS A 18 4.90 -5.03 -4.09
N TYR A 19 4.84 -6.10 -3.29
CA TYR A 19 5.94 -6.54 -2.42
C TYR A 19 7.27 -6.75 -3.15
N HIS A 20 7.25 -7.09 -4.44
CA HIS A 20 8.48 -7.19 -5.24
C HIS A 20 9.22 -5.86 -5.35
N LEU A 21 8.47 -4.76 -5.47
CA LEU A 21 9.03 -3.41 -5.53
C LEU A 21 9.49 -2.96 -4.15
N TRP A 22 8.71 -3.23 -3.10
CA TRP A 22 9.11 -2.96 -1.72
C TRP A 22 10.39 -3.69 -1.32
N ASP A 23 10.52 -4.98 -1.65
CA ASP A 23 11.74 -5.75 -1.38
C ASP A 23 12.97 -5.08 -2.01
N LYS A 24 12.85 -4.61 -3.26
CA LYS A 24 13.93 -3.91 -3.96
C LYS A 24 14.21 -2.52 -3.39
N TYR A 25 13.18 -1.80 -2.97
CA TYR A 25 13.34 -0.49 -2.35
C TYR A 25 14.05 -0.61 -1.00
N ILE A 26 13.63 -1.57 -0.17
CA ILE A 26 14.26 -1.87 1.13
C ILE A 26 15.71 -2.35 0.93
N GLU A 27 15.99 -3.21 -0.04
CA GLU A 27 17.35 -3.66 -0.38
C GLU A 27 18.24 -2.45 -0.75
N PHE A 28 17.73 -1.56 -1.59
CA PHE A 28 18.42 -0.35 -2.00
C PHE A 28 18.74 0.57 -0.81
N GLU A 29 17.75 0.92 0.03
CA GLU A 29 18.00 1.82 1.17
C GLU A 29 18.92 1.22 2.24
N ASN A 30 18.84 -0.10 2.47
CA ASN A 30 19.79 -0.78 3.33
C ASN A 30 21.23 -0.66 2.79
N SER A 31 21.42 -0.74 1.46
CA SER A 31 22.75 -0.55 0.85
C SER A 31 23.27 0.88 1.01
N GLN A 32 22.39 1.88 1.05
CA GLN A 32 22.74 3.28 1.25
C GLN A 32 22.94 3.65 2.73
N LYS A 33 22.60 2.75 3.66
CA LYS A 33 22.64 2.98 5.13
C LYS A 33 21.82 4.20 5.58
N GLN A 34 20.74 4.53 4.85
CA GLN A 34 19.87 5.66 5.15
C GLN A 34 18.75 5.25 6.11
N LEU A 35 18.99 5.36 7.42
CA LEU A 35 18.04 4.92 8.45
C LEU A 35 16.71 5.69 8.41
N ILE A 36 16.73 6.99 8.13
CA ILE A 36 15.53 7.83 8.03
C ILE A 36 14.64 7.34 6.89
N GLN A 37 15.23 7.10 5.71
CA GLN A 37 14.48 6.63 4.55
C GLN A 37 13.95 5.21 4.78
N LEU A 38 14.76 4.33 5.39
CA LEU A 38 14.32 2.99 5.76
C LEU A 38 13.14 3.02 6.75
N ALA A 39 13.15 3.91 7.74
CA ALA A 39 12.05 4.10 8.67
C ALA A 39 10.78 4.61 7.97
N THR A 40 10.92 5.56 7.04
CA THR A 40 9.81 6.04 6.19
C THR A 40 9.22 4.90 5.36
N ILE A 41 10.06 4.07 4.73
CA ILE A 41 9.62 2.93 3.94
C ILE A 41 8.83 1.92 4.79
N TYR A 42 9.31 1.60 6.00
CA TYR A 42 8.61 0.67 6.87
C TYR A 42 7.23 1.18 7.32
N ILE A 43 7.05 2.48 7.51
CA ILE A 43 5.71 3.02 7.76
C ILE A 43 4.85 2.92 6.50
N ASN A 44 5.39 3.31 5.35
CA ASN A 44 4.63 3.33 4.10
C ASN A 44 4.19 1.93 3.63
N VAL A 45 5.04 0.90 3.77
CA VAL A 45 4.68 -0.49 3.40
C VAL A 45 3.59 -1.08 4.29
N LEU A 46 3.39 -0.55 5.49
CA LEU A 46 2.34 -0.99 6.42
C LEU A 46 0.99 -0.30 6.19
N LYS A 47 0.92 0.73 5.33
CA LYS A 47 -0.32 1.48 5.07
C LYS A 47 -1.37 0.69 4.29
N PHE A 48 -0.94 -0.26 3.48
CA PHE A 48 -1.81 -0.96 2.55
C PHE A 48 -1.47 -2.46 2.51
N PRO A 49 -2.48 -3.36 2.41
CA PRO A 49 -2.24 -4.79 2.41
C PRO A 49 -1.38 -5.23 1.24
N THR A 50 -0.40 -6.08 1.55
CA THR A 50 0.44 -6.77 0.57
C THR A 50 0.61 -8.21 0.99
N LYS A 51 0.94 -9.10 0.04
CA LYS A 51 1.20 -10.52 0.33
C LYS A 51 2.26 -10.77 1.41
N LYS A 52 3.16 -9.79 1.65
CA LYS A 52 4.24 -9.87 2.64
C LYS A 52 4.03 -8.96 3.86
N LEU A 53 2.82 -8.43 4.08
CA LEU A 53 2.50 -7.48 5.15
C LEU A 53 3.06 -7.90 6.52
N HIS A 54 2.76 -9.11 6.98
CA HIS A 54 3.23 -9.61 8.28
C HIS A 54 4.76 -9.71 8.37
N LYS A 55 5.44 -10.02 7.25
CA LYS A 55 6.90 -10.07 7.19
C LYS A 55 7.49 -8.66 7.31
N TYR A 56 6.88 -7.67 6.67
CA TYR A 56 7.30 -6.28 6.79
C TYR A 56 7.06 -5.76 8.21
N TYR A 57 5.94 -6.08 8.83
CA TYR A 57 5.68 -5.74 10.23
C TYR A 57 6.71 -6.35 11.19
N GLY A 58 7.06 -7.63 11.00
CA GLY A 58 8.11 -8.26 11.79
C GLY A 58 9.48 -7.59 11.60
N SER A 59 9.78 -7.10 10.39
CA SER A 59 11.02 -6.38 10.09
C SER A 59 11.03 -4.97 10.68
N PHE A 60 9.88 -4.29 10.65
CA PHE A 60 9.64 -3.03 11.35
C PHE A 60 9.86 -3.16 12.86
N LYS A 61 9.28 -4.19 13.51
CA LYS A 61 9.49 -4.42 14.96
C LYS A 61 10.96 -4.66 15.29
N LYS A 62 11.70 -5.40 14.44
CA LYS A 62 13.15 -5.57 14.61
C LYS A 62 13.92 -4.24 14.52
N LEU A 63 13.54 -3.36 13.58
CA LEU A 63 14.12 -2.02 13.48
C LEU A 63 13.85 -1.22 14.76
N VAL A 64 12.61 -1.21 15.25
CA VAL A 64 12.25 -0.51 16.50
C VAL A 64 13.07 -1.04 17.68
N THR A 65 13.17 -2.35 17.86
CA THR A 65 13.98 -2.94 18.94
C THR A 65 15.47 -2.57 18.83
N SER A 66 16.02 -2.51 17.61
CA SER A 66 17.40 -2.05 17.40
C SER A 66 17.58 -0.59 17.81
N LEU A 67 16.61 0.26 17.51
CA LEU A 67 16.60 1.68 17.88
C LEU A 67 16.44 1.85 19.41
N GLU A 68 15.58 1.08 20.06
CA GLU A 68 15.40 1.10 21.53
C GLU A 68 16.68 0.73 22.29
N GLN A 69 17.45 -0.23 21.76
CA GLN A 69 18.74 -0.63 22.33
C GLN A 69 19.75 0.52 22.25
N GLU A 70 19.77 1.26 21.14
CA GLU A 70 20.62 2.43 20.95
C GLU A 70 20.26 3.56 21.94
N VAL A 71 18.97 3.83 22.15
CA VAL A 71 18.51 4.80 23.18
C VAL A 71 18.95 4.40 24.58
N THR A 72 18.81 3.11 24.91
CA THR A 72 19.13 2.59 26.25
C THR A 72 20.63 2.69 26.55
N LEU A 73 21.48 2.42 25.56
CA LEU A 73 22.94 2.57 25.67
C LEU A 73 23.37 4.04 25.85
N CYS A 74 22.59 4.99 25.36
CA CYS A 74 22.80 6.42 25.57
C CYS A 74 22.23 6.96 26.90
N GLY A 75 21.65 6.11 27.75
CA GLY A 75 21.22 6.49 29.11
C GLY A 75 19.90 7.27 29.20
N ALA A 76 19.05 7.24 28.17
CA ALA A 76 17.75 7.89 28.20
C ALA A 76 16.63 6.89 28.58
N GLU A 77 16.09 7.01 29.79
CA GLU A 77 15.00 6.15 30.27
C GLU A 77 13.68 6.42 29.51
N ILE A 78 13.05 5.37 28.99
CA ILE A 78 11.74 5.42 28.34
C ILE A 78 10.66 5.21 29.42
N SER A 79 10.06 6.29 29.93
CA SER A 79 8.88 6.19 30.79
C SER A 79 7.66 5.74 29.98
N SER A 80 7.05 4.62 30.36
CA SER A 80 5.85 4.05 29.73
C SER A 80 4.60 4.86 30.13
N GLY A 81 4.25 5.85 29.33
CA GLY A 81 3.06 6.67 29.51
C GLY A 81 2.02 6.34 28.44
N ASN A 82 0.93 5.69 28.84
CA ASN A 82 -0.28 5.55 28.03
C ASN A 82 -0.82 6.93 27.67
N LEU A 83 -1.04 7.22 26.38
CA LEU A 83 -1.98 8.27 25.97
C LEU A 83 -2.87 7.74 24.84
N TYR A 84 -4.12 7.48 25.21
CA TYR A 84 -5.24 7.34 24.29
C TYR A 84 -5.68 8.76 23.88
N THR A 85 -5.78 9.05 22.59
CA THR A 85 -6.65 10.12 22.11
C THR A 85 -7.13 9.75 20.71
N SER A 86 -8.36 9.24 20.69
CA SER A 86 -9.19 9.04 19.51
C SER A 86 -9.74 10.40 19.13
N GLU A 87 -9.29 10.99 18.00
CA GLU A 87 -9.99 12.01 17.17
C GLU A 87 -9.00 12.74 16.23
N ALA A 88 -8.33 12.01 15.32
CA ALA A 88 -7.55 12.62 14.22
C ALA A 88 -7.30 11.60 13.10
N MET A 89 -8.35 10.99 12.53
CA MET A 89 -8.15 9.82 11.64
C MET A 89 -7.67 10.17 10.22
N GLU A 90 -7.93 11.36 9.70
CA GLU A 90 -7.60 11.69 8.30
C GLU A 90 -6.32 12.50 8.12
N ALA A 91 -5.96 13.38 9.08
CA ALA A 91 -4.76 14.21 8.98
C ALA A 91 -3.45 13.42 9.16
N GLU A 92 -3.52 12.25 9.80
CA GLU A 92 -2.37 11.42 10.18
C GLU A 92 -1.89 10.46 9.07
N GLU A 93 -2.66 10.31 7.99
CA GLU A 93 -2.31 9.43 6.85
C GLU A 93 -1.52 10.15 5.74
N SER A 94 -1.45 11.49 5.81
CA SER A 94 -0.69 12.29 4.86
C SER A 94 0.81 11.95 4.90
N GLU A 95 1.43 11.88 3.72
CA GLU A 95 2.89 11.75 3.59
C GLU A 95 3.64 12.82 4.39
N GLY A 96 3.07 14.04 4.48
CA GLY A 96 3.64 15.12 5.27
C GLY A 96 3.65 14.85 6.78
N TYR A 97 2.61 14.20 7.31
CA TYR A 97 2.55 13.82 8.73
C TYR A 97 3.62 12.77 9.03
N ILE A 98 3.74 11.74 8.21
CA ILE A 98 4.72 10.66 8.43
C ILE A 98 6.14 11.15 8.24
N SER A 99 6.41 11.94 7.19
CA SER A 99 7.73 12.53 6.99
C SER A 99 8.11 13.41 8.19
N SER A 100 7.17 14.14 8.78
CA SER A 100 7.43 14.94 9.99
C SER A 100 7.74 14.07 11.22
N LYS A 101 7.04 12.94 11.39
CA LYS A 101 7.27 12.00 12.50
C LYS A 101 8.60 11.26 12.37
N VAL A 102 8.93 10.80 11.17
CA VAL A 102 10.19 10.11 10.89
C VAL A 102 11.37 11.07 10.96
N ALA A 103 11.27 12.29 10.42
CA ALA A 103 12.30 13.31 10.59
C ALA A 103 12.48 13.72 12.06
N GLY A 104 11.39 13.68 12.84
CA GLY A 104 11.40 13.96 14.28
C GLY A 104 12.07 12.89 15.15
N LEU A 105 12.39 11.71 14.60
CA LEU A 105 13.08 10.64 15.33
C LEU A 105 14.45 11.07 15.84
N PHE A 106 15.17 11.87 15.05
CA PHE A 106 16.51 12.33 15.37
C PHE A 106 16.50 13.81 15.75
N ASP A 107 17.39 14.22 16.65
CA ASP A 107 17.66 15.63 16.91
C ASP A 107 18.66 16.23 15.90
N GLN A 108 18.95 17.52 16.04
CA GLN A 108 19.92 18.21 15.17
C GLN A 108 21.35 17.67 15.31
N GLY A 109 21.64 16.91 16.37
CA GLY A 109 22.90 16.21 16.60
C GLY A 109 22.90 14.75 16.12
N GLY A 110 21.79 14.25 15.54
CA GLY A 110 21.64 12.87 15.10
C GLY A 110 21.33 11.88 16.22
N HIS A 111 21.02 12.35 17.44
CA HIS A 111 20.63 11.48 18.54
C HIS A 111 19.14 11.14 18.48
N LEU A 112 18.83 9.88 18.77
CA LEU A 112 17.47 9.34 18.75
C LEU A 112 16.67 9.84 19.96
N LYS A 113 15.46 10.37 19.72
CA LYS A 113 14.57 10.87 20.77
C LYS A 113 13.63 9.76 21.26
N PRO A 114 13.64 9.43 22.57
CA PRO A 114 12.79 8.36 23.12
C PRO A 114 11.29 8.55 22.84
N GLU A 115 10.80 9.79 22.96
CA GLU A 115 9.38 10.10 22.76
C GLU A 115 8.97 10.00 21.30
N ALA A 116 9.85 10.38 20.37
CA ALA A 116 9.59 10.23 18.94
C ALA A 116 9.57 8.76 18.52
N LEU A 117 10.41 7.92 19.15
CA LEU A 117 10.44 6.48 18.89
C LEU A 117 9.13 5.80 19.30
N LYS A 118 8.53 6.18 20.44
CA LYS A 118 7.21 5.68 20.83
C LYS A 118 6.13 6.06 19.82
N GLN A 119 6.15 7.32 19.34
CA GLN A 119 5.18 7.78 18.35
C GLN A 119 5.33 7.03 17.02
N TYR A 120 6.56 6.76 16.60
CA TYR A 120 6.85 5.95 15.42
C TYR A 120 6.36 4.51 15.57
N LEU A 121 6.60 3.89 16.74
CA LEU A 121 6.08 2.55 17.04
C LEU A 121 4.55 2.53 16.97
N PHE A 122 3.88 3.44 17.68
CA PHE A 122 2.43 3.55 17.71
C PHE A 122 1.84 3.75 16.30
N ALA A 123 2.45 4.62 15.49
CA ALA A 123 2.03 4.83 14.11
C ALA A 123 2.12 3.54 13.28
N GLY A 124 3.26 2.83 13.35
CA GLY A 124 3.44 1.58 12.60
C GLY A 124 2.49 0.46 13.05
N GLU A 125 2.22 0.34 14.36
CA GLU A 125 1.25 -0.63 14.89
C GLU A 125 -0.17 -0.33 14.42
N ARG A 126 -0.57 0.94 14.41
CA ARG A 126 -1.87 1.37 13.89
C ARG A 126 -2.04 1.09 12.41
N PHE A 127 -1.05 1.44 11.58
CA PHE A 127 -1.09 1.16 10.14
C PHE A 127 -1.17 -0.34 9.87
N TYR A 128 -0.32 -1.12 10.55
CA TYR A 128 -0.37 -2.57 10.44
C TYR A 128 -1.73 -3.15 10.83
N GLN A 129 -2.33 -2.70 11.94
CA GLN A 129 -3.63 -3.20 12.38
C GLN A 129 -4.71 -2.96 11.31
N ARG A 130 -4.82 -1.73 10.81
CA ARG A 130 -5.76 -1.37 9.75
C ARG A 130 -5.52 -2.17 8.47
N SER A 131 -4.27 -2.27 8.04
CA SER A 131 -3.89 -3.02 6.85
C SER A 131 -4.15 -4.52 7.00
N SER A 132 -3.97 -5.07 8.20
CA SER A 132 -4.21 -6.48 8.54
C SER A 132 -5.70 -6.82 8.59
N GLU A 133 -6.53 -5.90 9.06
CA GLU A 133 -7.99 -6.01 8.97
C GLU A 133 -8.45 -6.03 7.52
N LEU A 134 -7.95 -5.12 6.69
CA LEU A 134 -8.27 -5.12 5.26
C LEU A 134 -7.75 -6.37 4.54
N ASP A 135 -6.55 -6.85 4.91
CA ASP A 135 -5.96 -8.08 4.36
C ASP A 135 -6.89 -9.30 4.56
N LYS A 136 -7.52 -9.43 5.73
CA LYS A 136 -8.47 -10.52 6.01
C LYS A 136 -9.68 -10.51 5.07
N GLU A 137 -10.13 -9.34 4.66
CA GLU A 137 -11.26 -9.20 3.73
C GLU A 137 -10.86 -9.52 2.28
N ILE A 138 -9.62 -9.18 1.88
CA ILE A 138 -9.21 -9.27 0.47
C ILE A 138 -8.34 -10.48 0.10
N CYS A 139 -7.68 -11.11 1.07
CA CYS A 139 -6.72 -12.19 0.80
C CYS A 139 -7.37 -13.40 0.10
N GLY A 140 -8.66 -13.65 0.34
CA GLY A 140 -9.43 -14.68 -0.36
C GLY A 140 -9.60 -14.40 -1.85
N PHE A 141 -9.90 -13.15 -2.22
CA PHE A 141 -9.99 -12.73 -3.62
C PHE A 141 -8.63 -12.87 -4.32
N GLU A 142 -7.57 -12.42 -3.65
CA GLU A 142 -6.19 -12.47 -4.16
C GLU A 142 -5.70 -13.91 -4.34
N ALA A 143 -6.00 -14.81 -3.39
CA ALA A 143 -5.66 -16.22 -3.49
C ALA A 143 -6.39 -16.93 -4.65
N SER A 144 -7.57 -16.42 -5.03
CA SER A 144 -8.42 -17.00 -6.08
C SER A 144 -8.02 -16.55 -7.50
N ILE A 145 -7.12 -15.56 -7.63
CA ILE A 145 -6.57 -15.14 -8.92
C ILE A 145 -5.48 -16.13 -9.37
N LYS A 146 -5.84 -17.07 -10.24
CA LYS A 146 -4.92 -18.09 -10.78
C LYS A 146 -4.04 -17.55 -11.92
N ARG A 147 -4.56 -16.63 -12.73
CA ARG A 147 -3.90 -16.10 -13.93
C ARG A 147 -3.84 -14.57 -13.89
N PRO A 148 -2.72 -13.97 -13.44
CA PRO A 148 -2.57 -12.51 -13.31
C PRO A 148 -2.11 -11.81 -14.61
N PHE A 149 -1.94 -12.55 -15.70
CA PHE A 149 -1.44 -12.04 -16.98
C PHE A 149 -2.43 -12.35 -18.11
N PHE A 150 -2.32 -11.61 -19.21
CA PHE A 150 -3.16 -11.83 -20.39
C PHE A 150 -2.84 -13.18 -21.06
N HIS A 151 -3.88 -13.89 -21.47
CA HIS A 151 -3.78 -15.08 -22.32
C HIS A 151 -5.03 -15.21 -23.19
N VAL A 152 -4.88 -15.73 -24.41
CA VAL A 152 -5.97 -15.88 -25.39
C VAL A 152 -7.04 -16.91 -24.98
N LYS A 153 -6.71 -17.80 -24.03
CA LYS A 153 -7.66 -18.80 -23.53
C LYS A 153 -8.63 -18.10 -22.59
N PRO A 154 -9.93 -18.41 -22.62
CA PRO A 154 -10.85 -17.85 -21.64
C PRO A 154 -10.39 -18.19 -20.22
N LEU A 155 -10.67 -17.27 -19.28
CA LEU A 155 -10.71 -17.55 -17.86
C LEU A 155 -11.87 -18.51 -17.57
N ASP A 156 -11.74 -19.29 -16.50
CA ASP A 156 -12.84 -20.08 -15.97
C ASP A 156 -13.89 -19.18 -15.28
N ASP A 157 -15.12 -19.69 -15.15
CA ASP A 157 -16.23 -18.92 -14.59
C ASP A 157 -15.95 -18.49 -13.14
N ASP A 158 -15.28 -19.34 -12.35
CA ASP A 158 -14.88 -19.02 -10.97
C ASP A 158 -13.94 -17.79 -10.91
N GLN A 159 -13.00 -17.67 -11.86
CA GLN A 159 -12.10 -16.51 -11.94
C GLN A 159 -12.84 -15.24 -12.34
N LEU A 160 -13.82 -15.33 -13.25
CA LEU A 160 -14.65 -14.18 -13.67
C LEU A 160 -15.57 -13.72 -12.53
N GLU A 161 -16.19 -14.66 -11.83
CA GLU A 161 -17.01 -14.38 -10.65
C GLU A 161 -16.16 -13.74 -9.54
N ASN A 162 -14.98 -14.28 -9.26
CA ASN A 162 -14.05 -13.71 -8.29
C ASN A 162 -13.68 -12.26 -8.61
N TRP A 163 -13.40 -11.93 -9.88
CA TRP A 163 -13.13 -10.55 -10.28
C TRP A 163 -14.32 -9.63 -10.06
N ASN A 164 -15.54 -10.07 -10.40
CA ASN A 164 -16.75 -9.29 -10.15
C ASN A 164 -16.96 -9.03 -8.65
N LEU A 165 -16.86 -10.06 -7.81
CA LEU A 165 -17.00 -9.93 -6.36
C LEU A 165 -15.92 -9.03 -5.76
N TYR A 166 -14.68 -9.12 -6.26
CA TYR A 166 -13.60 -8.27 -5.77
C TYR A 166 -13.81 -6.81 -6.17
N LEU A 167 -14.25 -6.55 -7.42
CA LEU A 167 -14.61 -5.21 -7.86
C LEU A 167 -15.80 -4.65 -7.07
N ASP A 168 -16.86 -5.43 -6.85
CA ASP A 168 -18.01 -5.05 -6.00
C ASP A 168 -17.54 -4.60 -4.60
N PHE A 169 -16.64 -5.38 -4.00
CA PHE A 169 -16.08 -5.08 -2.69
C PHE A 169 -15.33 -3.74 -2.69
N VAL A 170 -14.45 -3.50 -3.67
CA VAL A 170 -13.63 -2.28 -3.69
C VAL A 170 -14.44 -1.06 -4.11
N GLU A 171 -15.42 -1.19 -5.00
CA GLU A 171 -16.31 -0.07 -5.34
C GLU A 171 -17.14 0.41 -4.14
N LYS A 172 -17.52 -0.51 -3.26
CA LYS A 172 -18.31 -0.22 -2.07
C LYS A 172 -17.46 0.30 -0.90
N ASN A 173 -16.29 -0.29 -0.68
CA ASN A 173 -15.51 -0.07 0.54
C ASN A 173 -14.20 0.69 0.32
N GLY A 174 -13.70 0.75 -0.92
CA GLY A 174 -12.43 1.36 -1.28
C GLY A 174 -12.52 2.82 -1.68
N ASP A 175 -11.37 3.48 -1.75
CA ASP A 175 -11.24 4.81 -2.34
C ASP A 175 -11.11 4.73 -3.88
N PHE A 176 -11.31 5.88 -4.54
CA PHE A 176 -11.29 5.96 -6.00
C PHE A 176 -9.96 5.50 -6.61
N ASP A 177 -8.84 5.82 -5.95
CA ASP A 177 -7.50 5.45 -6.42
C ASP A 177 -7.27 3.93 -6.36
N TRP A 178 -7.74 3.27 -5.30
CA TRP A 178 -7.69 1.82 -5.19
C TRP A 178 -8.57 1.14 -6.23
N ALA A 179 -9.81 1.62 -6.39
CA ALA A 179 -10.73 1.07 -7.38
C ALA A 179 -10.15 1.15 -8.80
N VAL A 180 -9.62 2.32 -9.19
CA VAL A 180 -8.93 2.50 -10.47
C VAL A 180 -7.78 1.51 -10.64
N LYS A 181 -6.90 1.38 -9.63
CA LYS A 181 -5.77 0.45 -9.70
C LYS A 181 -6.22 -1.02 -9.80
N LEU A 182 -7.26 -1.41 -9.07
CA LEU A 182 -7.81 -2.77 -9.16
C LEU A 182 -8.43 -3.04 -10.53
N TYR A 183 -9.14 -2.08 -11.10
CA TYR A 183 -9.68 -2.16 -12.45
C TYR A 183 -8.60 -2.33 -13.50
N GLU A 184 -7.56 -1.49 -13.48
CA GLU A 184 -6.42 -1.62 -14.39
C GLU A 184 -5.78 -3.01 -14.30
N ARG A 185 -5.70 -3.58 -13.09
CA ARG A 185 -5.17 -4.94 -12.88
C ARG A 185 -6.13 -6.02 -13.38
N CYS A 186 -7.44 -5.88 -13.17
CA CYS A 186 -8.47 -6.81 -13.66
C CYS A 186 -8.48 -6.88 -15.19
N LEU A 187 -8.31 -5.74 -15.87
CA LEU A 187 -8.34 -5.65 -17.33
C LEU A 187 -7.14 -6.32 -18.01
N ILE A 188 -6.08 -6.68 -17.28
CA ILE A 188 -4.95 -7.45 -17.83
C ILE A 188 -5.39 -8.87 -18.22
N PRO A 189 -5.84 -9.74 -17.29
CA PRO A 189 -6.34 -11.06 -17.64
C PRO A 189 -7.73 -11.04 -18.27
N CYS A 190 -8.54 -10.00 -17.99
CA CYS A 190 -9.91 -9.84 -18.50
C CYS A 190 -9.99 -8.98 -19.77
N ALA A 191 -8.89 -8.75 -20.48
CA ALA A 191 -8.86 -7.83 -21.62
C ALA A 191 -9.90 -8.15 -22.71
N ASN A 192 -10.24 -9.43 -22.91
CA ASN A 192 -11.20 -9.90 -23.91
C ASN A 192 -12.66 -9.95 -23.43
N TYR A 193 -12.96 -9.39 -22.26
CA TYR A 193 -14.27 -9.45 -21.61
C TYR A 193 -14.83 -8.03 -21.52
N SER A 194 -15.69 -7.67 -22.46
CA SER A 194 -16.20 -6.30 -22.62
C SER A 194 -16.93 -5.78 -21.38
N GLU A 195 -17.56 -6.68 -20.61
CA GLU A 195 -18.29 -6.35 -19.39
C GLU A 195 -17.41 -5.63 -18.35
N PHE A 196 -16.15 -6.02 -18.19
CA PHE A 196 -15.24 -5.36 -17.25
C PHE A 196 -14.81 -3.98 -17.74
N TRP A 197 -14.65 -3.79 -19.05
CA TRP A 197 -14.33 -2.48 -19.63
C TRP A 197 -15.50 -1.51 -19.50
N ILE A 198 -16.72 -1.97 -19.77
CA ILE A 198 -17.95 -1.17 -19.64
C ILE A 198 -18.13 -0.76 -18.18
N ARG A 199 -18.07 -1.74 -17.26
CA ARG A 199 -18.19 -1.50 -15.82
C ARG A 199 -17.14 -0.51 -15.32
N TYR A 200 -15.88 -0.64 -15.76
CA TYR A 200 -14.83 0.30 -15.40
C TYR A 200 -15.15 1.72 -15.86
N ALA A 201 -15.51 1.90 -17.13
CA ALA A 201 -15.82 3.21 -17.71
C ALA A 201 -17.02 3.88 -17.00
N GLU A 202 -18.08 3.12 -16.72
CA GLU A 202 -19.25 3.58 -15.98
C GLU A 202 -18.89 4.01 -14.56
N TYR A 203 -18.09 3.19 -13.84
CA TYR A 203 -17.63 3.51 -12.49
C TYR A 203 -16.85 4.83 -12.46
N VAL A 204 -15.87 5.00 -13.35
CA VAL A 204 -15.03 6.21 -13.32
C VAL A 204 -15.80 7.46 -13.78
N ASP A 205 -16.70 7.36 -14.77
CA ASP A 205 -17.53 8.50 -15.18
C ASP A 205 -18.49 8.92 -14.06
N ALA A 206 -19.12 7.96 -13.37
CA ALA A 206 -20.00 8.22 -12.23
C ALA A 206 -19.28 8.90 -11.05
N LYS A 207 -17.96 8.73 -10.93
CA LYS A 207 -17.10 9.39 -9.93
C LYS A 207 -16.47 10.70 -10.43
N GLY A 208 -16.87 11.18 -11.62
CA GLY A 208 -16.38 12.44 -12.21
C GLY A 208 -15.09 12.30 -13.03
N GLY A 209 -14.57 11.09 -13.19
CA GLY A 209 -13.37 10.75 -13.96
C GLY A 209 -13.64 10.54 -15.45
N ARG A 210 -14.35 11.47 -16.11
CA ARG A 210 -14.76 11.34 -17.52
C ARG A 210 -13.60 11.10 -18.49
N GLU A 211 -12.46 11.74 -18.25
CA GLU A 211 -11.25 11.53 -19.08
C GLU A 211 -10.73 10.10 -18.97
N ILE A 212 -10.76 9.53 -17.76
CA ILE A 212 -10.38 8.12 -17.51
C ILE A 212 -11.39 7.19 -18.20
N ALA A 213 -12.69 7.51 -18.14
CA ALA A 213 -13.75 6.74 -18.81
C ALA A 213 -13.52 6.67 -20.32
N ASN A 214 -13.31 7.83 -20.94
CA ASN A 214 -13.03 7.93 -22.38
C ASN A 214 -11.74 7.20 -22.76
N TYR A 215 -10.70 7.29 -21.93
CA TYR A 215 -9.45 6.55 -22.15
C TYR A 215 -9.65 5.03 -22.06
N ALA A 216 -10.43 4.55 -21.09
CA ALA A 216 -10.79 3.14 -20.98
C ALA A 216 -11.56 2.64 -22.21
N LEU A 217 -12.59 3.38 -22.65
CA LEU A 217 -13.37 3.04 -23.85
C LEU A 217 -12.54 3.07 -25.15
N GLY A 218 -11.62 4.02 -25.26
CA GLY A 218 -10.68 4.08 -26.38
C GLY A 218 -9.77 2.84 -26.44
N ARG A 219 -9.22 2.41 -25.29
CA ARG A 219 -8.44 1.17 -25.20
C ARG A 219 -9.27 -0.06 -25.52
N ALA A 220 -10.46 -0.19 -24.94
CA ALA A 220 -11.37 -1.30 -25.20
C ALA A 220 -11.63 -1.46 -26.70
N SER A 221 -11.96 -0.36 -27.39
CA SER A 221 -12.22 -0.35 -28.83
C SER A 221 -11.04 -0.87 -29.65
N SER A 222 -9.80 -0.53 -29.26
CA SER A 222 -8.59 -1.04 -29.94
C SER A 222 -8.27 -2.51 -29.67
N CYS A 223 -8.74 -3.06 -28.55
CA CYS A 223 -8.57 -4.47 -28.20
C CYS A 223 -9.57 -5.35 -28.96
N PHE A 224 -10.82 -4.89 -29.13
CA PHE A 224 -11.92 -5.68 -29.71
C PHE A 224 -12.11 -5.48 -31.21
N VAL A 225 -11.66 -4.36 -31.78
CA VAL A 225 -11.76 -4.08 -33.21
C VAL A 225 -10.43 -4.41 -33.88
N LYS A 226 -10.26 -5.67 -34.27
CA LYS A 226 -9.24 -6.13 -35.23
C LYS A 226 -9.86 -7.04 -36.27
#